data_AF-A0A553MPI2-F1
#
_entry.id   AF-A0A553MPI2-F1
#
_cell.length_a   1.000
_cell.length_b   1.000
_cell.length_c   1.000
_cell.angle_alpha   90.00
_cell.angle_beta   90.00
_cell.angle_gamma   90.00
#
_symmetry.space_group_name_H-M   'P 1'
#
loop_
_entity.id
_entity.type
_entity.pdbx_description
1 polymer ?
#
loop_
_entity_poly.entity_id
_entity_poly.type
_entity_poly.pdbx_seq_one_letter_code
_entity_poly.pdbx_strand_id
1 'polypeptide(L)'
;MHNKPSFVLFSHSQSSGVIPQTDVRWISESGIIDVFILLGPGPSDVFSQYASLTGTQMFPSLASLAYHQCRWNYIDQDDVKSVDQGFDEHDIPYDFIWLDIEHADGKRYFTWDPNTFPKPAEMLQSLMENRRKMVAIVDPHIRVDSSYKIHSEILSSNFYVKNKDGGDYEGWCWPGNSGYPDFTNPEMRAWWSSKFAYDQYEGSMENLFIWNDMNEPSVFNGPEVTMHKDARHGAWEHRDVHNLYGFYVQKATAEGLIQRSGGVERPFVLTRAFFAGSQRYGAVWTGDNAAEWVHLKISIPMCLSLGLVGISFCGADVGGFFKHPTPELLVRWYQAGAYQPFFRAHAHIDSPRREPWLFGPENTALIREAIRQRYALLPYWYQLFYNSHHTGQPVMRPLWVEYPDDVRTFSVEDEYLIGKDLLVHPVTDEGSTGVTVYFPGKGEVWYDVHSFQKHEGDQSLHVPVSMSSIPVFQRGGSIICRKDRVRRSSSCMENDPYTLYVALSSQGSAEGELYIDDFHSFNYERSKQFVHRRLSFVDSRLSSSDLSPDSEFSTSSWIEKIVIIGGRLPSSVTLTNADGTEAPLQFEFDSSLNVLTVRKPGVNAASDWSISLR
;
A
#
# COMPACT_ATOMS: atom_id res chain seq x y z
N MET A 1 16.14 -3.70 -19.90
CA MET A 1 15.89 -2.39 -19.27
C MET A 1 17.20 -1.75 -18.89
N HIS A 2 17.77 -0.94 -19.77
CA HIS A 2 18.88 -0.04 -19.45
C HIS A 2 18.30 1.35 -19.23
N ASN A 3 18.53 1.92 -18.05
CA ASN A 3 17.93 3.15 -17.55
C ASN A 3 18.61 4.39 -18.13
N LYS A 4 17.87 5.48 -18.30
CA LYS A 4 18.45 6.78 -18.60
C LYS A 4 17.58 7.94 -18.12
N PRO A 5 18.16 9.02 -17.60
CA PRO A 5 17.40 10.25 -17.37
C PRO A 5 16.78 10.67 -18.70
N SER A 6 15.47 10.84 -18.74
CA SER A 6 14.74 11.14 -19.97
C SER A 6 13.89 12.37 -19.78
N PHE A 7 14.19 13.44 -20.51
CA PHE A 7 13.30 14.61 -20.57
C PHE A 7 12.21 14.36 -21.60
N VAL A 8 10.96 14.62 -21.20
CA VAL A 8 9.79 14.53 -22.07
C VAL A 8 9.33 15.93 -22.45
N LEU A 9 9.32 16.25 -23.73
CA LEU A 9 8.65 17.43 -24.26
C LEU A 9 7.30 17.00 -24.83
N PHE A 10 6.22 17.65 -24.35
CA PHE A 10 4.88 17.50 -24.90
C PHE A 10 4.59 18.69 -25.84
N SER A 11 4.13 18.39 -27.05
CA SER A 11 3.48 19.40 -27.90
C SER A 11 2.08 18.92 -28.27
N HIS A 12 1.08 19.72 -27.92
CA HIS A 12 -0.32 19.48 -28.25
C HIS A 12 -0.73 20.39 -29.41
N SER A 13 -1.33 19.83 -30.45
CA SER A 13 -1.96 20.62 -31.51
C SER A 13 -3.42 20.21 -31.66
N GLN A 14 -4.33 21.15 -31.40
CA GLN A 14 -5.75 20.98 -31.71
C GLN A 14 -6.06 21.78 -32.97
N SER A 15 -6.31 21.06 -34.06
CA SER A 15 -7.04 21.60 -35.21
C SER A 15 -8.39 20.90 -35.28
N SER A 16 -9.47 21.66 -35.48
CA SER A 16 -10.83 21.13 -35.52
C SER A 16 -10.99 20.12 -36.66
N GLY A 17 -11.38 18.89 -36.33
CA GLY A 17 -11.65 17.81 -37.32
C GLY A 17 -10.53 16.78 -37.49
N VAL A 18 -9.44 16.86 -36.71
CA VAL A 18 -8.35 15.88 -36.70
C VAL A 18 -8.38 15.08 -35.39
N ILE A 19 -8.05 13.79 -35.45
CA ILE A 19 -7.80 12.94 -34.27
C ILE A 19 -6.80 13.67 -33.36
N PRO A 20 -7.06 13.87 -32.05
CA PRO A 20 -6.11 14.53 -31.16
C PRO A 20 -4.74 13.86 -31.25
N GLN A 21 -3.72 14.63 -31.62
CA GLN A 21 -2.35 14.15 -31.74
C GLN A 21 -1.49 14.76 -30.64
N THR A 22 -0.86 13.89 -29.86
CA THR A 22 0.14 14.26 -28.85
C THR A 22 1.49 13.73 -29.30
N ASP A 23 2.44 14.63 -29.56
CA ASP A 23 3.81 14.24 -29.87
C ASP A 23 4.66 14.23 -28.59
N VAL A 24 5.42 13.16 -28.40
CA VAL A 24 6.27 12.94 -27.22
C VAL A 24 7.70 12.71 -27.67
N ARG A 25 8.65 13.53 -27.19
CA ARG A 25 10.09 13.38 -27.48
C ARG A 25 10.87 13.08 -26.20
N TRP A 26 11.56 11.94 -26.18
CA TRP A 26 12.43 11.50 -25.09
C TRP A 26 13.90 11.77 -25.43
N ILE A 27 14.65 12.38 -24.53
CA ILE A 27 16.10 12.65 -24.69
C ILE A 27 16.84 12.20 -23.44
N SER A 28 17.91 11.44 -23.64
CA SER A 28 18.73 10.90 -22.56
C SER A 28 20.22 11.18 -22.69
N GLU A 29 20.92 11.30 -21.55
CA GLU A 29 22.33 11.71 -21.49
C GLU A 29 23.32 10.68 -22.06
N SER A 30 23.12 9.38 -21.82
CA SER A 30 24.04 8.31 -22.26
C SER A 30 23.29 7.01 -22.66
N GLY A 31 23.99 5.90 -22.95
CA GLY A 31 23.44 4.56 -23.28
C GLY A 31 22.80 4.40 -24.67
N ILE A 32 21.97 3.37 -24.90
CA ILE A 32 21.28 3.06 -26.20
C ILE A 32 19.80 3.51 -26.30
N ILE A 33 19.27 3.74 -27.51
CA ILE A 33 17.81 3.84 -27.66
C ILE A 33 17.23 2.44 -27.53
N ASP A 34 16.42 2.21 -26.49
CA ASP A 34 15.73 0.95 -26.20
C ASP A 34 14.28 1.30 -25.81
N VAL A 35 13.34 1.01 -26.71
CA VAL A 35 11.95 1.48 -26.61
C VAL A 35 10.99 0.32 -26.86
N PHE A 36 10.04 0.14 -25.95
CA PHE A 36 8.94 -0.80 -26.08
C PHE A 36 7.66 -0.03 -26.42
N ILE A 37 6.97 -0.44 -27.48
CA ILE A 37 5.69 0.15 -27.89
C ILE A 37 4.58 -0.81 -27.46
N LEU A 38 3.77 -0.39 -26.49
CA LEU A 38 2.67 -1.16 -25.94
C LEU A 38 1.38 -0.72 -26.65
N LEU A 39 0.76 -1.63 -27.41
CA LEU A 39 -0.29 -1.29 -28.37
C LEU A 39 -1.71 -1.35 -27.81
N GLY A 40 -1.89 -1.75 -26.55
CA GLY A 40 -3.21 -1.92 -25.95
C GLY A 40 -3.99 -3.10 -26.60
N PRO A 41 -5.28 -2.93 -26.94
CA PRO A 41 -5.96 -1.66 -27.18
C PRO A 41 -6.58 -0.99 -25.95
N GLY A 42 -6.84 -1.72 -24.85
CA GLY A 42 -7.41 -1.15 -23.63
C GLY A 42 -6.36 -0.82 -22.55
N PRO A 43 -6.72 -0.04 -21.51
CA PRO A 43 -5.82 0.25 -20.38
C PRO A 43 -5.26 -1.02 -19.73
N SER A 44 -6.13 -2.01 -19.46
CA SER A 44 -5.75 -3.31 -18.88
C SER A 44 -4.73 -4.07 -19.71
N ASP A 45 -4.84 -4.03 -21.05
CA ASP A 45 -3.88 -4.69 -21.94
C ASP A 45 -2.51 -4.03 -21.84
N VAL A 46 -2.45 -2.70 -21.78
CA VAL A 46 -1.20 -1.95 -21.60
C VAL A 46 -0.54 -2.30 -20.27
N PHE A 47 -1.31 -2.41 -19.17
CA PHE A 47 -0.78 -2.80 -17.88
C PHE A 47 -0.17 -4.21 -17.91
N SER A 48 -0.88 -5.19 -18.48
CA SER A 48 -0.36 -6.56 -18.59
C SER A 48 0.85 -6.63 -19.53
N GLN A 49 0.87 -5.86 -20.63
CA GLN A 49 2.03 -5.76 -21.51
C GLN A 49 3.24 -5.19 -20.77
N TYR A 50 3.07 -4.11 -20.00
CA TYR A 50 4.15 -3.52 -19.19
C TYR A 50 4.63 -4.46 -18.08
N ALA A 51 3.70 -5.15 -17.40
CA ALA A 51 4.00 -6.13 -16.39
C ALA A 51 4.76 -7.34 -16.95
N SER A 52 4.50 -7.76 -18.20
CA SER A 52 5.28 -8.83 -18.84
C SER A 52 6.76 -8.48 -19.04
N LEU A 53 7.07 -7.18 -19.16
CA LEU A 53 8.43 -6.68 -19.31
C LEU A 53 9.11 -6.46 -17.96
N THR A 54 8.36 -5.94 -16.98
CA THR A 54 8.93 -5.41 -15.73
C THR A 54 8.52 -6.18 -14.49
N GLY A 55 7.72 -7.23 -14.62
CA GLY A 55 7.11 -7.96 -13.51
C GLY A 55 5.93 -7.23 -12.89
N THR A 56 5.30 -7.88 -11.93
CA THR A 56 4.11 -7.40 -11.22
C THR A 56 4.45 -6.96 -9.80
N GLN A 57 3.49 -6.32 -9.13
CA GLN A 57 3.60 -5.95 -7.71
C GLN A 57 3.89 -7.20 -6.87
N MET A 58 4.90 -7.15 -5.99
CA MET A 58 5.14 -8.18 -4.97
C MET A 58 3.88 -8.31 -4.11
N PHE A 59 3.41 -9.54 -3.89
CA PHE A 59 2.24 -9.77 -3.07
C PHE A 59 2.55 -9.40 -1.60
N PRO A 60 1.99 -8.32 -1.05
CA PRO A 60 2.34 -7.82 0.27
C PRO A 60 1.86 -8.78 1.36
N SER A 61 2.45 -8.72 2.56
CA SER A 61 1.81 -9.32 3.74
C SER A 61 0.56 -8.53 4.12
N LEU A 62 -0.45 -9.18 4.70
CA LEU A 62 -1.68 -8.49 5.11
C LEU A 62 -1.39 -7.32 6.05
N ALA A 63 -0.45 -7.50 6.98
CA ALA A 63 -0.06 -6.49 7.94
C ALA A 63 0.51 -5.23 7.27
N SER A 64 1.27 -5.37 6.18
CA SER A 64 1.83 -4.21 5.48
C SER A 64 0.76 -3.37 4.76
N LEU A 65 -0.44 -3.92 4.58
CA LEU A 65 -1.60 -3.17 4.09
C LEU A 65 -2.36 -2.48 5.22
N ALA A 66 -1.96 -2.62 6.48
CA ALA A 66 -2.67 -2.01 7.60
C ALA A 66 -2.12 -0.61 7.91
N TYR A 67 -2.34 -0.10 9.12
CA TYR A 67 -1.86 1.23 9.51
C TYR A 67 -0.45 1.19 10.10
N HIS A 68 0.37 2.16 9.68
CA HIS A 68 1.77 2.35 10.09
C HIS A 68 1.92 3.67 10.87
N GLN A 69 2.47 3.60 12.07
CA GLN A 69 2.80 4.76 12.91
C GLN A 69 4.31 5.06 12.86
N CYS A 70 4.68 6.29 12.52
CA CYS A 70 6.05 6.74 12.43
C CYS A 70 6.21 8.21 12.84
N ARG A 71 7.42 8.60 13.19
CA ARG A 71 7.93 9.97 13.21
C ARG A 71 9.46 9.95 13.25
N TRP A 72 10.08 11.07 12.92
CA TRP A 72 11.46 11.39 13.29
C TRP A 72 11.44 12.09 14.66
N ASN A 73 11.91 11.49 15.75
CA ASN A 73 12.07 10.07 16.01
C ASN A 73 11.15 9.67 17.18
N TYR A 74 10.89 8.37 17.34
CA TYR A 74 10.65 7.83 18.68
C TYR A 74 12.00 7.73 19.39
N ILE A 75 12.08 8.30 20.60
CA ILE A 75 13.37 8.69 21.17
C ILE A 75 14.10 7.56 21.89
N ASP A 76 13.37 6.56 22.38
CA ASP A 76 13.91 5.38 23.08
C ASP A 76 12.88 4.23 23.11
N GLN A 77 13.24 3.11 23.75
CA GLN A 77 12.36 1.95 23.91
C GLN A 77 11.10 2.23 24.74
N ASP A 78 11.18 3.12 25.74
CA ASP A 78 10.05 3.42 26.62
C ASP A 78 9.02 4.29 25.89
N ASP A 79 9.47 5.18 25.00
CA ASP A 79 8.62 5.93 24.09
C ASP A 79 7.88 5.01 23.12
N VAL A 80 8.59 4.06 22.48
CA VAL A 80 7.96 3.03 21.63
C VAL A 80 6.88 2.27 22.39
N LYS A 81 7.19 1.82 23.61
CA LYS A 81 6.24 1.11 24.47
C LYS A 81 5.04 1.97 24.85
N SER A 82 5.27 3.25 25.16
CA SER A 82 4.20 4.20 25.52
C SER A 82 3.26 4.46 24.35
N VAL A 83 3.81 4.55 23.12
CA VAL A 83 3.01 4.69 21.90
C VAL A 83 2.21 3.42 21.63
N ASP A 84 2.84 2.24 21.74
CA ASP A 84 2.16 0.95 21.59
C ASP A 84 0.96 0.81 22.54
N GLN A 85 1.14 1.18 23.81
CA GLN A 85 0.08 1.21 24.81
C GLN A 85 -0.98 2.26 24.50
N GLY A 86 -0.59 3.44 24.04
CA GLY A 86 -1.50 4.51 23.67
C GLY A 86 -2.52 4.10 22.60
N PHE A 87 -2.11 3.28 21.61
CA PHE A 87 -3.04 2.72 20.63
C PHE A 87 -4.09 1.79 21.27
N ASP A 88 -3.68 0.95 22.21
CA ASP A 88 -4.59 0.03 22.91
C ASP A 88 -5.54 0.80 23.86
N GLU A 89 -5.02 1.78 24.60
CA GLU A 89 -5.80 2.64 25.51
C GLU A 89 -6.89 3.43 24.77
N HIS A 90 -6.59 3.84 23.53
CA HIS A 90 -7.50 4.63 22.71
C HIS A 90 -8.28 3.80 21.70
N ASP A 91 -8.24 2.45 21.73
CA ASP A 91 -8.93 1.57 20.78
C ASP A 91 -8.67 1.94 19.30
N ILE A 92 -7.42 2.29 18.97
CA ILE A 92 -6.98 2.58 17.61
C ILE A 92 -6.09 1.43 17.15
N PRO A 93 -6.44 0.72 16.06
CA PRO A 93 -5.62 -0.38 15.61
C PRO A 93 -4.40 0.11 14.80
N TYR A 94 -3.27 -0.58 14.94
CA TYR A 94 -2.06 -0.35 14.15
C TYR A 94 -1.22 -1.63 14.08
N ASP A 95 -0.43 -1.78 13.01
CA ASP A 95 0.38 -2.98 12.78
C ASP A 95 1.89 -2.73 12.88
N PHE A 96 2.34 -1.53 12.50
CA PHE A 96 3.76 -1.19 12.48
C PHE A 96 4.07 0.09 13.24
N ILE A 97 5.06 0.03 14.13
CA ILE A 97 5.74 1.22 14.65
C ILE A 97 7.13 1.33 14.02
N TRP A 98 7.57 2.55 13.72
CA TRP A 98 8.76 2.78 12.89
C TRP A 98 9.84 3.53 13.66
N LEU A 99 11.08 3.12 13.47
CA LEU A 99 12.28 3.74 13.98
C LEU A 99 13.06 4.41 12.84
N ASP A 100 13.10 5.73 12.89
CA ASP A 100 13.88 6.57 11.99
C ASP A 100 15.34 6.69 12.52
N ILE A 101 16.20 7.50 11.90
CA ILE A 101 17.67 7.40 11.97
C ILE A 101 18.27 7.53 13.37
N GLU A 102 17.57 8.14 14.34
CA GLU A 102 18.06 8.30 15.71
C GLU A 102 18.11 6.98 16.52
N HIS A 103 17.55 5.88 16.01
CA HIS A 103 17.64 4.59 16.69
C HIS A 103 19.02 3.93 16.62
N ALA A 104 19.83 4.32 15.63
CA ALA A 104 21.13 3.73 15.35
C ALA A 104 22.26 4.48 16.07
N ASP A 105 23.34 3.78 16.45
CA ASP A 105 24.51 4.40 17.11
C ASP A 105 25.22 5.39 16.17
N GLY A 106 24.93 6.68 16.35
CA GLY A 106 25.52 7.75 15.58
C GLY A 106 25.31 7.57 14.07
N LYS A 107 24.13 7.08 13.67
CA LYS A 107 23.73 6.80 12.28
C LYS A 107 24.60 5.75 11.58
N ARG A 108 25.13 4.81 12.36
CA ARG A 108 25.71 3.56 11.83
C ARG A 108 24.61 2.52 11.67
N TYR A 109 24.14 2.28 10.44
CA TYR A 109 23.08 1.29 10.20
C TYR A 109 23.49 -0.13 10.63
N PHE A 110 22.53 -1.02 10.82
CA PHE A 110 22.73 -2.35 11.45
C PHE A 110 23.22 -2.30 12.90
N THR A 111 23.06 -1.17 13.59
CA THR A 111 23.37 -1.00 15.01
C THR A 111 22.18 -0.38 15.74
N TRP A 112 22.28 -0.32 17.07
CA TRP A 112 21.30 0.30 17.96
C TRP A 112 22.05 1.24 18.89
N ASP A 113 21.51 2.43 19.16
CA ASP A 113 22.09 3.33 20.16
C ASP A 113 21.99 2.65 21.55
N PRO A 114 23.13 2.43 22.23
CA PRO A 114 23.15 1.64 23.47
C PRO A 114 22.52 2.36 24.66
N ASN A 115 22.26 3.67 24.59
CA ASN A 115 21.64 4.45 25.66
C ASN A 115 20.12 4.50 25.53
N THR A 116 19.61 4.62 24.29
CA THR A 116 18.16 4.75 24.02
C THR A 116 17.51 3.43 23.61
N PHE A 117 18.26 2.54 22.94
CA PHE A 117 17.82 1.20 22.51
C PHE A 117 18.76 0.08 23.00
N PRO A 118 18.96 -0.06 24.33
CA PRO A 118 19.91 -1.04 24.89
C PRO A 118 19.48 -2.51 24.71
N LYS A 119 18.21 -2.77 24.40
CA LYS A 119 17.59 -4.10 24.40
C LYS A 119 16.54 -4.27 23.27
N PRO A 120 16.94 -4.11 22.01
CA PRO A 120 16.02 -4.12 20.87
C PRO A 120 15.19 -5.42 20.76
N ALA A 121 15.77 -6.57 21.12
CA ALA A 121 15.05 -7.84 21.11
C ALA A 121 13.91 -7.89 22.15
N GLU A 122 14.08 -7.30 23.34
CA GLU A 122 12.99 -7.21 24.34
C GLU A 122 11.85 -6.30 23.83
N MET A 123 12.20 -5.19 23.17
CA MET A 123 11.22 -4.28 22.54
C MET A 123 10.44 -4.97 21.42
N LEU A 124 11.13 -5.67 20.52
CA LEU A 124 10.51 -6.42 19.42
C LEU A 124 9.62 -7.56 19.93
N GLN A 125 10.05 -8.27 20.98
CA GLN A 125 9.26 -9.30 21.64
C GLN A 125 7.95 -8.73 22.22
N SER A 126 8.01 -7.55 22.88
CA SER A 126 6.82 -6.89 23.42
C SER A 126 5.81 -6.53 22.31
N LEU A 127 6.27 -6.06 21.15
CA LEU A 127 5.39 -5.79 20.02
C LEU A 127 4.77 -7.07 19.46
N MET A 128 5.55 -8.15 19.40
CA MET A 128 5.10 -9.46 18.93
C MET A 128 4.00 -10.05 19.81
N GLU A 129 4.08 -9.88 21.13
CA GLU A 129 3.02 -10.26 22.09
C GLU A 129 1.69 -9.54 21.79
N ASN A 130 1.76 -8.29 21.33
CA ASN A 130 0.62 -7.50 20.84
C ASN A 130 0.30 -7.74 19.36
N ARG A 131 0.92 -8.74 18.73
CA ARG A 131 0.74 -9.11 17.31
C ARG A 131 1.12 -7.98 16.34
N ARG A 132 2.09 -7.16 16.71
CA ARG A 132 2.60 -6.00 15.97
C ARG A 132 4.04 -6.20 15.50
N LYS A 133 4.47 -5.32 14.61
CA LYS A 133 5.74 -5.36 13.91
C LYS A 133 6.45 -4.02 14.03
N MET A 134 7.73 -4.00 13.68
CA MET A 134 8.54 -2.81 13.64
C MET A 134 9.15 -2.63 12.26
N VAL A 135 9.40 -1.38 11.87
CA VAL A 135 10.29 -1.06 10.75
C VAL A 135 11.45 -0.21 11.26
N ALA A 136 12.68 -0.54 10.88
CA ALA A 136 13.86 0.29 11.12
C ALA A 136 14.43 0.80 9.79
N ILE A 137 14.88 2.06 9.79
CA ILE A 137 15.54 2.66 8.64
C ILE A 137 16.97 2.11 8.45
N VAL A 138 17.34 1.83 7.20
CA VAL A 138 18.68 1.41 6.78
C VAL A 138 18.99 2.06 5.44
N ASP A 139 19.84 3.08 5.44
CA ASP A 139 20.14 3.87 4.24
C ASP A 139 21.46 3.42 3.57
N PRO A 140 21.65 3.71 2.27
CA PRO A 140 22.81 3.25 1.50
C PRO A 140 24.02 4.18 1.60
N HIS A 141 24.19 4.88 2.73
CA HIS A 141 25.38 5.68 3.00
C HIS A 141 26.02 5.22 4.32
N ILE A 142 27.29 4.85 4.27
CA ILE A 142 27.96 4.13 5.35
C ILE A 142 29.01 5.04 5.97
N ARG A 143 28.83 5.36 7.25
CA ARG A 143 29.76 6.20 8.01
C ARG A 143 31.21 5.72 7.83
N VAL A 144 32.11 6.62 7.45
CA VAL A 144 33.54 6.33 7.34
C VAL A 144 34.15 6.28 8.74
N ASP A 145 34.30 5.06 9.26
CA ASP A 145 34.78 4.79 10.61
C ASP A 145 35.41 3.40 10.65
N SER A 146 36.72 3.31 10.88
CA SER A 146 37.45 2.04 10.90
C SER A 146 37.01 1.08 12.03
N SER A 147 36.35 1.60 13.07
CA SER A 147 35.79 0.78 14.14
C SER A 147 34.43 0.17 13.78
N TYR A 148 33.79 0.66 12.72
CA TYR A 148 32.48 0.21 12.27
C TYR A 148 32.61 -0.97 11.29
N LYS A 149 32.19 -2.16 11.74
CA LYS A 149 32.30 -3.42 11.00
C LYS A 149 31.80 -3.34 9.56
N ILE A 150 30.61 -2.78 9.34
CA ILE A 150 29.99 -2.64 8.01
C ILE A 150 30.89 -1.81 7.08
N HIS A 151 31.41 -0.67 7.55
CA HIS A 151 32.33 0.16 6.78
C HIS A 151 33.61 -0.61 6.41
N SER A 152 34.25 -1.22 7.41
CA SER A 152 35.53 -1.93 7.24
C SER A 152 35.41 -3.11 6.27
N GLU A 153 34.29 -3.85 6.31
CA GLU A 153 34.03 -4.94 5.37
C GLU A 153 33.83 -4.42 3.94
N ILE A 154 32.97 -3.42 3.71
CA ILE A 154 32.74 -2.83 2.38
C ILE A 154 34.04 -2.27 1.79
N LEU A 155 34.85 -1.59 2.62
CA LEU A 155 36.15 -1.07 2.23
C LEU A 155 37.09 -2.21 1.81
N SER A 156 37.23 -3.24 2.64
CA SER A 156 38.14 -4.37 2.39
C SER A 156 37.75 -5.21 1.17
N SER A 157 36.45 -5.29 0.87
CA SER A 157 35.90 -5.97 -0.31
C SER A 157 35.83 -5.08 -1.55
N ASN A 158 36.31 -3.83 -1.46
CA ASN A 158 36.31 -2.88 -2.58
C ASN A 158 34.90 -2.65 -3.15
N PHE A 159 33.89 -2.56 -2.28
CA PHE A 159 32.47 -2.46 -2.64
C PHE A 159 31.93 -1.02 -2.66
N TYR A 160 32.72 -0.01 -2.32
CA TYR A 160 32.31 1.38 -2.52
C TYR A 160 32.31 1.78 -3.99
N VAL A 161 31.37 2.66 -4.35
CA VAL A 161 31.44 3.45 -5.58
C VAL A 161 32.78 4.18 -5.62
N LYS A 162 33.39 4.31 -6.79
CA LYS A 162 34.67 5.01 -6.94
C LYS A 162 34.47 6.44 -7.42
N ASN A 163 35.33 7.36 -7.03
CA ASN A 163 35.44 8.66 -7.67
C ASN A 163 36.17 8.53 -9.03
N LYS A 164 36.20 9.61 -9.82
CA LYS A 164 36.82 9.63 -11.15
C LYS A 164 38.32 9.30 -11.16
N ASP A 165 39.00 9.50 -10.03
CA ASP A 165 40.43 9.27 -9.85
C ASP A 165 40.73 7.84 -9.35
N GLY A 166 39.68 7.01 -9.16
CA GLY A 166 39.77 5.61 -8.76
C GLY A 166 39.79 5.35 -7.25
N GLY A 167 39.76 6.39 -6.42
CA GLY A 167 39.58 6.27 -4.97
C GLY A 167 38.13 5.97 -4.59
N ASP A 168 37.87 5.60 -3.34
CA ASP A 168 36.49 5.48 -2.84
C ASP A 168 35.77 6.83 -2.92
N TYR A 169 34.51 6.79 -3.34
CA TYR A 169 33.66 7.97 -3.32
C TYR A 169 33.19 8.22 -1.88
N GLU A 170 33.56 9.39 -1.36
CA GLU A 170 33.10 9.88 -0.08
C GLU A 170 32.29 11.16 -0.25
N GLY A 171 31.28 11.34 0.59
CA GLY A 171 30.45 12.53 0.65
C GLY A 171 29.84 12.71 2.03
N TRP A 172 29.07 13.77 2.22
CA TRP A 172 28.41 14.06 3.49
C TRP A 172 26.95 13.61 3.44
N CYS A 173 26.52 12.92 4.50
CA CYS A 173 25.11 12.62 4.76
C CYS A 173 24.85 12.64 6.28
N TRP A 174 23.81 11.96 6.78
CA TRP A 174 23.43 11.95 8.19
C TRP A 174 24.57 11.64 9.19
N PRO A 175 25.43 10.62 8.98
CA PRO A 175 26.52 10.33 9.91
C PRO A 175 27.76 11.24 9.71
N GLY A 176 27.68 12.28 8.87
CA GLY A 176 28.83 13.07 8.45
C GLY A 176 29.50 12.46 7.22
N ASN A 177 30.83 12.25 7.29
CA ASN A 177 31.58 11.64 6.20
C ASN A 177 31.15 10.16 5.97
N SER A 178 30.75 9.85 4.74
CA SER A 178 30.13 8.60 4.35
C SER A 178 30.69 8.08 3.03
N GLY A 179 30.93 6.76 2.97
CA GLY A 179 31.11 6.03 1.73
C GLY A 179 29.77 5.51 1.20
N TYR A 180 29.67 5.33 -0.12
CA TYR A 180 28.42 4.89 -0.78
C TYR A 180 28.64 3.54 -1.45
N PRO A 181 28.01 2.45 -0.98
CA PRO A 181 28.22 1.14 -1.57
C PRO A 181 27.72 1.08 -3.00
N ASP A 182 28.41 0.35 -3.86
CA ASP A 182 28.04 0.18 -5.26
C ASP A 182 26.99 -0.93 -5.40
N PHE A 183 25.72 -0.57 -5.23
CA PHE A 183 24.60 -1.50 -5.38
C PHE A 183 24.41 -2.01 -6.82
N THR A 184 25.10 -1.46 -7.82
CA THR A 184 25.10 -2.03 -9.19
C THR A 184 25.90 -3.34 -9.24
N ASN A 185 26.88 -3.51 -8.33
CA ASN A 185 27.66 -4.73 -8.19
C ASN A 185 26.81 -5.86 -7.55
N PRO A 186 26.61 -7.01 -8.23
CA PRO A 186 25.87 -8.14 -7.67
C PRO A 186 26.48 -8.72 -6.39
N GLU A 187 27.81 -8.70 -6.23
CA GLU A 187 28.47 -9.23 -5.04
C GLU A 187 28.23 -8.32 -3.83
N MET A 188 28.24 -6.99 -4.03
CA MET A 188 27.85 -6.03 -2.99
C MET A 188 26.39 -6.24 -2.57
N ARG A 189 25.47 -6.46 -3.52
CA ARG A 189 24.06 -6.77 -3.18
C ARG A 189 23.93 -8.05 -2.37
N ALA A 190 24.63 -9.12 -2.77
CA ALA A 190 24.61 -10.38 -2.02
C ALA A 190 25.17 -10.22 -0.60
N TRP A 191 26.26 -9.46 -0.46
CA TRP A 191 26.82 -9.10 0.83
C TRP A 191 25.82 -8.29 1.67
N TRP A 192 25.17 -7.28 1.09
CA TRP A 192 24.14 -6.49 1.76
C TRP A 192 22.98 -7.36 2.26
N SER A 193 22.44 -8.23 1.41
CA SER A 193 21.38 -9.17 1.78
C SER A 193 21.79 -10.04 2.98
N SER A 194 23.02 -10.53 3.01
CA SER A 194 23.52 -11.35 4.12
C SER A 194 23.58 -10.61 5.46
N LYS A 195 23.67 -9.27 5.45
CA LYS A 195 23.70 -8.47 6.68
C LYS A 195 22.37 -8.39 7.42
N PHE A 196 21.28 -8.80 6.78
CA PHE A 196 19.97 -8.91 7.42
C PHE A 196 19.74 -10.25 8.13
N ALA A 197 20.68 -11.20 8.05
CA ALA A 197 20.60 -12.42 8.86
C ALA A 197 20.57 -12.06 10.35
N TYR A 198 19.80 -12.77 11.16
CA TYR A 198 19.57 -12.42 12.58
C TYR A 198 20.85 -12.41 13.42
N ASP A 199 21.85 -13.20 13.03
CA ASP A 199 23.18 -13.25 13.64
C ASP A 199 24.13 -12.14 13.13
N GLN A 200 23.80 -11.47 12.03
CA GLN A 200 24.55 -10.33 11.49
C GLN A 200 23.96 -8.99 11.89
N TYR A 201 22.63 -8.87 11.93
CA TYR A 201 21.92 -7.72 12.46
C TYR A 201 21.45 -8.02 13.89
N GLU A 202 22.42 -8.00 14.81
CA GLU A 202 22.17 -8.33 16.22
C GLU A 202 21.04 -7.47 16.81
N GLY A 203 20.14 -8.11 17.56
CA GLY A 203 18.96 -7.46 18.14
C GLY A 203 17.73 -7.45 17.23
N SER A 204 17.86 -7.80 15.94
CA SER A 204 16.71 -7.99 15.05
C SER A 204 15.95 -9.29 15.32
N MET A 205 14.66 -9.32 14.96
CA MET A 205 13.77 -10.47 15.07
C MET A 205 12.86 -10.57 13.83
N GLU A 206 12.07 -11.64 13.73
CA GLU A 206 11.18 -11.91 12.59
C GLU A 206 10.13 -10.81 12.32
N ASN A 207 9.74 -10.06 13.35
CA ASN A 207 8.80 -8.94 13.22
C ASN A 207 9.48 -7.58 12.95
N LEU A 208 10.79 -7.53 12.65
CA LEU A 208 11.48 -6.31 12.22
C LEU A 208 11.62 -6.26 10.69
N PHE A 209 11.09 -5.23 10.06
CA PHE A 209 11.16 -4.97 8.62
C PHE A 209 11.95 -3.69 8.34
N ILE A 210 12.16 -3.33 7.06
CA ILE A 210 13.17 -2.33 6.69
C ILE A 210 12.58 -1.19 5.87
N TRP A 211 13.10 0.00 6.13
CA TRP A 211 12.87 1.19 5.34
C TRP A 211 14.21 1.61 4.71
N ASN A 212 14.27 1.70 3.38
CA ASN A 212 15.39 2.29 2.68
C ASN A 212 15.05 3.73 2.28
N ASP A 213 15.66 4.70 2.96
CA ASP A 213 15.60 6.10 2.57
C ASP A 213 16.92 6.54 1.92
N MET A 214 16.98 7.79 1.46
CA MET A 214 18.21 8.44 1.01
C MET A 214 18.90 7.72 -0.17
N ASN A 215 18.14 6.91 -0.93
CA ASN A 215 18.66 5.95 -1.88
C ASN A 215 18.63 6.43 -3.34
N GLU A 216 18.53 7.73 -3.59
CA GLU A 216 18.67 8.32 -4.93
C GLU A 216 20.02 8.04 -5.60
N PRO A 217 21.22 8.12 -4.96
CA PRO A 217 21.53 8.37 -3.54
C PRO A 217 21.56 9.86 -3.17
N SER A 218 21.09 10.19 -1.96
CA SER A 218 21.22 11.54 -1.40
C SER A 218 22.64 11.78 -0.87
N VAL A 219 23.29 12.83 -1.37
CA VAL A 219 24.63 13.27 -0.98
C VAL A 219 24.59 14.77 -0.69
N PHE A 220 24.62 15.19 0.58
CA PHE A 220 24.34 16.58 0.99
C PHE A 220 25.25 17.62 0.36
N ASN A 221 26.52 17.27 0.13
CA ASN A 221 27.50 18.15 -0.50
C ASN A 221 27.73 17.83 -1.99
N GLY A 222 26.92 16.94 -2.56
CA GLY A 222 27.00 16.57 -3.97
C GLY A 222 26.19 17.52 -4.87
N PRO A 223 26.45 17.52 -6.19
CA PRO A 223 25.63 18.27 -7.14
C PRO A 223 24.17 17.81 -7.07
N GLU A 224 23.23 18.75 -7.01
CA GLU A 224 21.78 18.44 -6.93
C GLU A 224 21.43 17.53 -5.74
N VAL A 225 22.24 17.55 -4.68
CA VAL A 225 22.13 16.67 -3.50
C VAL A 225 22.27 15.18 -3.89
N THR A 226 23.05 14.87 -4.91
CA THR A 226 23.35 13.49 -5.32
C THR A 226 24.80 13.28 -5.74
N MET A 227 25.14 12.05 -6.09
CA MET A 227 26.46 11.61 -6.49
C MET A 227 26.94 12.33 -7.77
N HIS A 228 28.24 12.59 -7.85
CA HIS A 228 28.87 13.15 -9.04
C HIS A 228 28.68 12.23 -10.26
N LYS A 229 28.35 12.81 -11.42
CA LYS A 229 28.05 12.07 -12.65
C LYS A 229 29.20 11.18 -13.15
N ASP A 230 30.45 11.59 -12.91
CA ASP A 230 31.68 10.90 -13.31
C ASP A 230 32.22 9.92 -12.24
N ALA A 231 31.49 9.73 -11.13
CA ALA A 231 31.73 8.62 -10.22
C ALA A 231 31.55 7.28 -10.97
N ARG A 232 32.28 6.24 -10.57
CA ARG A 232 32.46 5.00 -11.32
C ARG A 232 31.83 3.82 -10.56
N HIS A 233 30.99 3.10 -11.29
CA HIS A 233 30.32 1.85 -10.90
C HIS A 233 30.86 0.72 -11.79
N GLY A 234 32.00 0.15 -11.39
CA GLY A 234 32.77 -0.75 -12.25
C GLY A 234 33.17 -0.08 -13.57
N ALA A 235 32.60 -0.56 -14.69
CA ALA A 235 32.86 -0.01 -16.02
C ALA A 235 32.00 1.21 -16.38
N TRP A 236 30.93 1.46 -15.62
CA TRP A 236 29.93 2.50 -15.89
C TRP A 236 30.22 3.77 -15.10
N GLU A 237 29.80 4.91 -15.61
CA GLU A 237 29.73 6.14 -14.83
C GLU A 237 28.38 6.24 -14.11
N HIS A 238 28.30 7.05 -13.06
CA HIS A 238 27.07 7.26 -12.32
C HIS A 238 25.95 7.81 -13.21
N ARG A 239 26.28 8.67 -14.19
CA ARG A 239 25.32 9.15 -15.22
C ARG A 239 24.58 8.02 -15.96
N ASP A 240 25.18 6.84 -16.07
CA ASP A 240 24.62 5.70 -16.79
C ASP A 240 23.62 4.90 -15.92
N VAL A 241 23.74 4.99 -14.59
CA VAL A 241 23.06 4.08 -13.66
C VAL A 241 22.28 4.79 -12.55
N HIS A 242 22.28 6.13 -12.51
CA HIS A 242 21.70 6.96 -11.44
C HIS A 242 20.33 6.45 -10.95
N ASN A 243 19.26 6.46 -11.77
CA ASN A 243 17.94 6.02 -11.28
C ASN A 243 17.83 4.51 -11.01
N LEU A 244 18.85 3.68 -11.30
CA LEU A 244 18.85 2.26 -10.90
C LEU A 244 19.43 2.04 -9.51
N TYR A 245 20.13 3.02 -8.95
CA TYR A 245 20.80 2.88 -7.67
C TYR A 245 19.78 2.52 -6.57
N GLY A 246 18.74 3.34 -6.41
CA GLY A 246 17.69 3.10 -5.41
C GLY A 246 16.93 1.78 -5.61
N PHE A 247 16.64 1.42 -6.86
CA PHE A 247 16.07 0.13 -7.22
C PHE A 247 16.93 -1.04 -6.71
N TYR A 248 18.25 -0.96 -6.87
CA TYR A 248 19.15 -2.02 -6.41
C TYR A 248 19.32 -2.07 -4.89
N VAL A 249 19.23 -0.93 -4.20
CA VAL A 249 19.17 -0.88 -2.73
C VAL A 249 17.93 -1.64 -2.23
N GLN A 250 16.75 -1.27 -2.73
CA GLN A 250 15.49 -1.92 -2.35
C GLN A 250 15.52 -3.42 -2.66
N LYS A 251 16.01 -3.79 -3.85
CA LYS A 251 16.17 -5.20 -4.26
C LYS A 251 17.03 -5.98 -3.26
N ALA A 252 18.23 -5.49 -2.95
CA ALA A 252 19.17 -6.18 -2.08
C ALA A 252 18.62 -6.34 -0.65
N THR A 253 17.92 -5.31 -0.16
CA THR A 253 17.24 -5.35 1.14
C THR A 253 16.12 -6.38 1.16
N ALA A 254 15.23 -6.37 0.15
CA ALA A 254 14.13 -7.33 0.03
C ALA A 254 14.64 -8.77 -0.05
N GLU A 255 15.69 -9.01 -0.85
CA GLU A 255 16.37 -10.31 -0.93
C GLU A 255 16.96 -10.74 0.44
N GLY A 256 17.50 -9.80 1.22
CA GLY A 256 18.00 -10.07 2.57
C GLY A 256 16.90 -10.49 3.55
N LEU A 257 15.74 -9.84 3.52
CA LEU A 257 14.60 -10.20 4.37
C LEU A 257 14.00 -11.56 3.99
N ILE A 258 14.02 -11.92 2.71
CA ILE A 258 13.65 -13.27 2.26
C ILE A 258 14.67 -14.28 2.77
N GLN A 259 15.97 -14.02 2.57
CA GLN A 259 17.05 -14.94 2.94
C GLN A 259 17.10 -15.26 4.43
N ARG A 260 16.95 -14.26 5.32
CA ARG A 260 17.01 -14.48 6.79
C ARG A 260 15.91 -15.42 7.31
N SER A 261 14.80 -15.58 6.57
CA SER A 261 13.71 -16.51 6.89
C SER A 261 13.88 -17.90 6.25
N GLY A 262 15.02 -18.18 5.60
CA GLY A 262 15.19 -19.38 4.78
C GLY A 262 14.30 -19.37 3.53
N GLY A 263 13.91 -18.18 3.07
CA GLY A 263 13.04 -17.98 1.93
C GLY A 263 11.55 -18.15 2.22
N VAL A 264 11.11 -18.33 3.47
CA VAL A 264 9.68 -18.58 3.78
C VAL A 264 8.85 -17.29 3.75
N GLU A 265 9.36 -16.22 4.36
CA GLU A 265 8.62 -14.99 4.61
C GLU A 265 8.69 -14.00 3.44
N ARG A 266 7.56 -13.34 3.14
CA ARG A 266 7.53 -12.24 2.16
C ARG A 266 8.16 -10.99 2.77
N PRO A 267 8.94 -10.22 1.99
CA PRO A 267 9.58 -9.02 2.51
C PRO A 267 8.57 -7.88 2.64
N PHE A 268 8.84 -6.96 3.55
CA PHE A 268 8.30 -5.60 3.49
C PHE A 268 9.47 -4.62 3.51
N VAL A 269 9.63 -3.88 2.41
CA VAL A 269 10.63 -2.83 2.26
C VAL A 269 9.96 -1.59 1.68
N LEU A 270 9.99 -0.50 2.43
CA LEU A 270 9.62 0.82 1.90
C LEU A 270 10.85 1.46 1.26
N THR A 271 10.68 2.08 0.09
CA THR A 271 11.78 2.81 -0.58
C THR A 271 11.39 4.19 -1.08
N ARG A 272 12.34 5.15 -1.07
CA ARG A 272 12.12 6.50 -1.59
C ARG A 272 12.38 6.56 -3.09
N ALA A 273 13.59 6.19 -3.50
CA ALA A 273 14.00 6.13 -4.89
C ALA A 273 13.63 4.78 -5.50
N PHE A 274 13.03 4.81 -6.68
CA PHE A 274 12.53 3.63 -7.39
C PHE A 274 12.71 3.77 -8.90
N PHE A 275 12.52 2.65 -9.61
CA PHE A 275 12.54 2.61 -11.07
C PHE A 275 11.53 1.59 -11.61
N ALA A 276 11.40 1.48 -12.93
CA ALA A 276 10.66 0.40 -13.57
C ALA A 276 11.12 -0.97 -13.04
N GLY A 277 10.21 -1.70 -12.40
CA GLY A 277 10.49 -2.97 -11.74
C GLY A 277 10.58 -2.92 -10.21
N SER A 278 10.60 -1.74 -9.59
CA SER A 278 10.60 -1.60 -8.12
C SER A 278 9.36 -2.19 -7.45
N GLN A 279 8.24 -2.30 -8.17
CA GLN A 279 7.03 -2.95 -7.67
C GLN A 279 7.27 -4.39 -7.19
N ARG A 280 8.33 -5.06 -7.67
CA ARG A 280 8.70 -6.42 -7.27
C ARG A 280 9.34 -6.52 -5.88
N TYR A 281 9.62 -5.41 -5.21
CA TYR A 281 10.42 -5.42 -3.98
C TYR A 281 9.77 -4.74 -2.77
N GLY A 282 8.57 -4.16 -2.92
CA GLY A 282 7.82 -3.64 -1.79
C GLY A 282 6.98 -2.40 -2.11
N ALA A 283 7.03 -1.44 -1.19
CA ALA A 283 6.25 -0.20 -1.23
C ALA A 283 7.12 1.00 -1.60
N VAL A 284 6.48 2.07 -2.08
CA VAL A 284 7.07 3.40 -2.23
C VAL A 284 6.22 4.44 -1.51
N TRP A 285 6.81 5.59 -1.20
CA TRP A 285 6.04 6.76 -0.80
C TRP A 285 6.53 8.01 -1.52
N THR A 286 5.74 9.06 -1.48
CA THR A 286 5.96 10.31 -2.22
C THR A 286 7.04 11.23 -1.62
N GLY A 287 7.79 10.77 -0.62
CA GLY A 287 8.85 11.54 0.02
C GLY A 287 8.33 12.62 0.97
N ASP A 288 9.20 13.60 1.22
CA ASP A 288 9.02 14.64 2.23
C ASP A 288 8.00 15.72 1.79
N ASN A 289 6.71 15.41 1.97
CA ASN A 289 5.61 16.34 1.73
C ASN A 289 5.42 17.35 2.90
N ALA A 290 4.51 18.30 2.77
CA ALA A 290 4.24 19.30 3.81
C ALA A 290 2.84 19.15 4.40
N ALA A 291 2.67 19.53 5.67
CA ALA A 291 1.39 19.55 6.40
C ALA A 291 0.46 20.67 5.89
N GLU A 292 0.05 20.59 4.63
CA GLU A 292 -0.79 21.58 3.94
C GLU A 292 -1.85 20.89 3.07
N TRP A 293 -3.02 21.52 2.91
CA TRP A 293 -4.13 20.98 2.12
C TRP A 293 -3.75 20.66 0.67
N VAL A 294 -2.89 21.47 0.04
CA VAL A 294 -2.42 21.20 -1.33
C VAL A 294 -1.58 19.93 -1.44
N HIS A 295 -0.85 19.55 -0.37
CA HIS A 295 -0.10 18.31 -0.31
C HIS A 295 -0.99 17.10 0.00
N LEU A 296 -2.07 17.29 0.76
CA LEU A 296 -3.14 16.28 0.86
C LEU A 296 -3.80 16.05 -0.52
N LYS A 297 -4.15 17.12 -1.24
CA LYS A 297 -4.72 17.02 -2.59
C LYS A 297 -3.82 16.26 -3.56
N ILE A 298 -2.55 16.69 -3.67
CA ILE A 298 -1.62 16.15 -4.66
C ILE A 298 -1.24 14.69 -4.40
N SER A 299 -1.47 14.16 -3.19
CA SER A 299 -1.20 12.74 -2.90
C SER A 299 -2.00 11.82 -3.80
N ILE A 300 -3.22 12.23 -4.22
CA ILE A 300 -4.09 11.44 -5.10
C ILE A 300 -3.45 11.29 -6.49
N PRO A 301 -3.22 12.36 -7.30
CA PRO A 301 -2.62 12.20 -8.62
C PRO A 301 -1.22 11.57 -8.59
N MET A 302 -0.43 11.79 -7.53
CA MET A 302 0.87 11.12 -7.38
C MET A 302 0.71 9.60 -7.25
N CYS A 303 -0.14 9.11 -6.34
CA CYS A 303 -0.37 7.67 -6.18
C CYS A 303 -1.01 7.05 -7.43
N LEU A 304 -1.94 7.76 -8.07
CA LEU A 304 -2.55 7.33 -9.33
C LEU A 304 -1.52 7.17 -10.43
N SER A 305 -0.62 8.14 -10.60
CA SER A 305 0.43 8.09 -11.61
C SER A 305 1.37 6.88 -11.43
N LEU A 306 1.69 6.54 -10.18
CA LEU A 306 2.53 5.40 -9.84
C LEU A 306 1.83 4.07 -10.07
N GLY A 307 0.53 3.98 -9.74
CA GLY A 307 -0.30 2.82 -10.05
C GLY A 307 -0.35 2.52 -11.56
N LEU A 308 -0.51 3.56 -12.39
CA LEU A 308 -0.54 3.41 -13.86
C LEU A 308 0.75 2.82 -14.45
N VAL A 309 1.89 3.00 -13.78
CA VAL A 309 3.19 2.46 -14.18
C VAL A 309 3.62 1.25 -13.34
N GLY A 310 2.65 0.53 -12.78
CA GLY A 310 2.83 -0.77 -12.13
C GLY A 310 3.22 -0.73 -10.66
N ILE A 311 3.42 0.45 -10.06
CA ILE A 311 3.75 0.60 -8.63
C ILE A 311 2.47 0.83 -7.85
N SER A 312 1.73 -0.25 -7.60
CA SER A 312 0.44 -0.21 -6.89
C SER A 312 0.58 0.10 -5.40
N PHE A 313 1.70 -0.24 -4.77
CA PHE A 313 1.89 -0.07 -3.34
C PHE A 313 2.49 1.30 -2.98
N CYS A 314 1.71 2.36 -3.18
CA CYS A 314 2.11 3.75 -2.99
C CYS A 314 1.27 4.47 -1.91
N GLY A 315 1.86 5.46 -1.25
CA GLY A 315 1.20 6.36 -0.32
C GLY A 315 1.94 7.68 -0.10
N ALA A 316 1.37 8.54 0.73
CA ALA A 316 1.99 9.79 1.18
C ALA A 316 1.96 9.86 2.72
N ASP A 317 2.88 10.61 3.31
CA ASP A 317 2.94 10.73 4.76
C ASP A 317 1.70 11.46 5.30
N VAL A 318 0.91 10.73 6.08
CA VAL A 318 -0.34 11.22 6.66
C VAL A 318 -0.04 12.30 7.68
N GLY A 319 -0.69 13.45 7.49
CA GLY A 319 -0.49 14.68 8.26
C GLY A 319 0.67 15.56 7.76
N GLY A 320 1.42 15.12 6.74
CA GLY A 320 2.49 15.88 6.09
C GLY A 320 3.80 15.89 6.87
N PHE A 321 4.91 15.54 6.23
CA PHE A 321 6.22 15.39 6.88
C PHE A 321 6.70 16.70 7.51
N PHE A 322 6.81 17.77 6.71
CA PHE A 322 7.17 19.10 7.20
C PHE A 322 5.98 19.85 7.80
N LYS A 323 6.26 20.83 8.66
CA LYS A 323 5.27 21.73 9.30
C LYS A 323 4.33 20.98 10.25
N HIS A 324 3.22 21.61 10.62
CA HIS A 324 2.27 21.11 11.61
C HIS A 324 0.85 21.23 11.04
N PRO A 325 0.10 20.12 10.94
CA PRO A 325 -1.26 20.18 10.42
C PRO A 325 -2.21 20.77 11.48
N THR A 326 -3.24 21.48 11.03
CA THR A 326 -4.40 21.76 11.88
C THR A 326 -5.11 20.44 12.24
N PRO A 327 -5.89 20.37 13.33
CA PRO A 327 -6.65 19.16 13.66
C PRO A 327 -7.58 18.73 12.51
N GLU A 328 -8.18 19.70 11.82
CA GLU A 328 -9.02 19.44 10.65
C GLU A 328 -8.24 18.75 9.53
N LEU A 329 -7.11 19.35 9.12
CA LEU A 329 -6.25 18.77 8.09
C LEU A 329 -5.78 17.37 8.47
N LEU A 330 -5.40 17.15 9.74
CA LEU A 330 -4.93 15.84 10.19
C LEU A 330 -6.03 14.78 10.05
N VAL A 331 -7.24 15.05 10.53
CA VAL A 331 -8.37 14.13 10.40
C VAL A 331 -8.66 13.85 8.92
N ARG A 332 -8.73 14.87 8.07
CA ARG A 332 -8.95 14.68 6.62
C ARG A 332 -7.85 13.86 5.96
N TRP A 333 -6.61 14.01 6.41
CA TRP A 333 -5.51 13.19 5.91
C TRP A 333 -5.63 11.73 6.35
N TYR A 334 -6.04 11.44 7.58
CA TYR A 334 -6.33 10.06 7.99
C TYR A 334 -7.46 9.45 7.17
N GLN A 335 -8.51 10.22 6.86
CA GLN A 335 -9.61 9.78 6.01
C GLN A 335 -9.15 9.46 4.59
N ALA A 336 -8.32 10.32 3.97
CA ALA A 336 -7.76 10.05 2.65
C ALA A 336 -6.76 8.88 2.65
N GLY A 337 -5.84 8.86 3.61
CA GLY A 337 -4.79 7.84 3.73
C GLY A 337 -5.34 6.43 4.00
N ALA A 338 -6.44 6.32 4.76
CA ALA A 338 -7.13 5.05 4.98
C ALA A 338 -7.57 4.38 3.67
N TYR A 339 -7.80 5.18 2.62
CA TYR A 339 -8.20 4.75 1.29
C TYR A 339 -7.07 4.82 0.24
N GLN A 340 -5.80 4.91 0.65
CA GLN A 340 -4.62 4.81 -0.22
C GLN A 340 -3.84 3.50 0.04
N PRO A 341 -3.16 2.92 -0.98
CA PRO A 341 -2.56 1.59 -0.85
C PRO A 341 -1.55 1.44 0.32
N PHE A 342 -0.62 2.38 0.48
CA PHE A 342 0.29 2.43 1.63
C PHE A 342 -0.15 3.52 2.62
N PHE A 343 -0.35 3.15 3.89
CA PHE A 343 -0.98 4.02 4.89
C PHE A 343 -0.08 4.24 6.12
N ARG A 344 0.74 5.30 6.07
CA ARG A 344 1.68 5.66 7.14
C ARG A 344 1.50 7.11 7.59
N ALA A 345 1.40 7.34 8.90
CA ALA A 345 1.66 8.67 9.47
C ALA A 345 3.15 8.81 9.78
N HIS A 346 3.77 9.90 9.32
CA HIS A 346 5.18 10.20 9.55
C HIS A 346 5.38 11.71 9.58
N ALA A 347 6.38 12.19 10.33
CA ALA A 347 6.57 13.60 10.66
C ALA A 347 8.05 13.94 10.88
N HIS A 348 8.46 15.15 10.49
CA HIS A 348 9.81 15.69 10.64
C HIS A 348 10.22 15.88 12.11
N ILE A 349 11.53 15.95 12.40
CA ILE A 349 12.08 16.06 13.76
C ILE A 349 11.57 17.28 14.53
N ASP A 350 11.43 18.42 13.84
CA ASP A 350 10.95 19.67 14.45
C ASP A 350 9.43 19.70 14.65
N SER A 351 8.70 18.67 14.22
CA SER A 351 7.26 18.59 14.41
C SER A 351 6.89 18.16 15.84
N PRO A 352 5.85 18.78 16.45
CA PRO A 352 5.31 18.31 17.71
C PRO A 352 4.77 16.89 17.53
N ARG A 353 4.66 16.19 18.66
CA ARG A 353 4.01 14.88 18.69
C ARG A 353 2.59 14.99 18.15
N ARG A 354 2.23 14.02 17.31
CA ARG A 354 0.93 13.99 16.64
C ARG A 354 0.38 12.58 16.48
N GLU A 355 0.68 11.70 17.44
CA GLU A 355 -0.06 10.46 17.59
C GLU A 355 -1.57 10.76 17.66
N PRO A 356 -2.43 9.90 17.09
CA PRO A 356 -3.84 10.20 16.83
C PRO A 356 -4.66 10.73 18.02
N TRP A 357 -4.28 10.35 19.24
CA TRP A 357 -5.01 10.71 20.47
C TRP A 357 -4.69 12.10 21.03
N LEU A 358 -3.71 12.81 20.46
CA LEU A 358 -3.22 14.09 21.00
C LEU A 358 -4.09 15.30 20.61
N PHE A 359 -5.12 15.13 19.77
CA PHE A 359 -5.93 16.21 19.21
C PHE A 359 -7.34 16.34 19.81
N GLY A 360 -7.53 15.83 21.03
CA GLY A 360 -8.80 15.85 21.75
C GLY A 360 -9.77 14.74 21.32
N PRO A 361 -10.73 14.38 22.18
CA PRO A 361 -11.51 13.14 22.05
C PRO A 361 -12.36 13.06 20.77
N GLU A 362 -12.83 14.19 20.26
CA GLU A 362 -13.62 14.24 19.02
C GLU A 362 -12.76 13.85 17.81
N ASN A 363 -11.62 14.53 17.60
CA ASN A 363 -10.71 14.21 16.50
C ASN A 363 -10.13 12.80 16.63
N THR A 364 -9.82 12.35 17.85
CA THR A 364 -9.40 10.97 18.13
C THR A 364 -10.43 9.96 17.65
N ALA A 365 -11.73 10.21 17.90
CA ALA A 365 -12.80 9.31 17.46
C ALA A 365 -12.94 9.28 15.94
N LEU A 366 -12.77 10.43 15.27
CA LEU A 366 -12.82 10.53 13.80
C LEU A 366 -11.65 9.81 13.13
N ILE A 367 -10.43 9.98 13.66
CA ILE A 367 -9.23 9.28 13.17
C ILE A 367 -9.34 7.79 13.44
N ARG A 368 -9.79 7.40 14.65
CA ARG A 368 -10.07 6.01 15.01
C ARG A 368 -11.01 5.38 13.99
N GLU A 369 -12.10 6.03 13.65
CA GLU A 369 -13.08 5.50 12.70
C GLU A 369 -12.50 5.32 11.30
N ALA A 370 -11.75 6.30 10.78
CA ALA A 370 -11.06 6.16 9.48
C ALA A 370 -10.10 4.96 9.45
N ILE A 371 -9.32 4.78 10.52
CA ILE A 371 -8.41 3.63 10.64
C ILE A 371 -9.24 2.32 10.75
N ARG A 372 -10.30 2.26 11.55
CA ARG A 372 -11.15 1.06 11.66
C ARG A 372 -11.80 0.67 10.35
N GLN A 373 -12.19 1.63 9.50
CA GLN A 373 -12.70 1.36 8.16
C GLN A 373 -11.64 0.69 7.28
N ARG A 374 -10.39 1.19 7.32
CA ARG A 374 -9.25 0.52 6.65
C ARG A 374 -9.10 -0.93 7.13
N TYR A 375 -9.10 -1.18 8.44
CA TYR A 375 -8.98 -2.53 8.99
C TYR A 375 -10.11 -3.46 8.56
N ALA A 376 -11.35 -2.96 8.55
CA ALA A 376 -12.49 -3.74 8.09
C ALA A 376 -12.41 -4.11 6.60
N LEU A 377 -11.77 -3.26 5.78
CA LEU A 377 -11.56 -3.44 4.34
C LEU A 377 -10.28 -4.22 3.98
N LEU A 378 -9.45 -4.61 4.95
CA LEU A 378 -8.22 -5.37 4.67
C LEU A 378 -8.42 -6.60 3.77
N PRO A 379 -9.51 -7.40 3.89
CA PRO A 379 -9.74 -8.50 2.95
C PRO A 379 -9.88 -8.06 1.49
N TYR A 380 -10.53 -6.93 1.25
CA TYR A 380 -10.69 -6.37 -0.09
C TYR A 380 -9.37 -5.83 -0.63
N TRP A 381 -8.64 -5.05 0.17
CA TRP A 381 -7.29 -4.61 -0.19
C TRP A 381 -6.38 -5.79 -0.55
N TYR A 382 -6.38 -6.82 0.27
CA TYR A 382 -5.55 -7.99 0.09
C TYR A 382 -5.87 -8.77 -1.20
N GLN A 383 -7.17 -8.95 -1.50
CA GLN A 383 -7.62 -9.53 -2.76
C GLN A 383 -7.18 -8.67 -3.96
N LEU A 384 -7.26 -7.34 -3.88
CA LEU A 384 -6.84 -6.48 -4.98
C LEU A 384 -5.34 -6.54 -5.23
N PHE A 385 -4.55 -6.67 -4.16
CA PHE A 385 -3.11 -6.87 -4.27
C PHE A 385 -2.76 -8.26 -4.84
N TYR A 386 -3.55 -9.29 -4.55
CA TYR A 386 -3.43 -10.59 -5.22
C TYR A 386 -3.68 -10.44 -6.74
N ASN A 387 -4.71 -9.69 -7.14
CA ASN A 387 -4.97 -9.40 -8.54
C ASN A 387 -3.84 -8.60 -9.19
N SER A 388 -3.34 -7.57 -8.51
CA SER A 388 -2.21 -6.76 -9.00
C SER A 388 -0.94 -7.61 -9.19
N HIS A 389 -0.69 -8.54 -8.27
CA HIS A 389 0.41 -9.50 -8.34
C HIS A 389 0.31 -10.45 -9.54
N HIS A 390 -0.90 -10.84 -9.96
CA HIS A 390 -1.08 -11.77 -11.08
C HIS A 390 -1.24 -11.09 -12.45
N THR A 391 -1.81 -9.88 -12.48
CA THR A 391 -2.26 -9.24 -13.72
C THR A 391 -1.50 -7.96 -14.07
N GLY A 392 -0.83 -7.34 -13.08
CA GLY A 392 -0.23 -6.01 -13.21
C GLY A 392 -1.23 -4.87 -13.15
N GLN A 393 -2.52 -5.13 -12.92
CA GLN A 393 -3.50 -4.06 -12.80
C GLN A 393 -3.25 -3.20 -11.55
N PRO A 394 -3.47 -1.87 -11.63
CA PRO A 394 -3.38 -0.98 -10.48
C PRO A 394 -4.45 -1.31 -9.42
N VAL A 395 -4.09 -1.15 -8.15
CA VAL A 395 -5.05 -1.26 -7.03
C VAL A 395 -5.87 0.02 -6.91
N MET A 396 -5.23 1.18 -6.91
CA MET A 396 -5.87 2.50 -6.93
C MET A 396 -5.88 3.01 -8.38
N ARG A 397 -7.05 3.33 -8.94
CA ARG A 397 -7.24 3.57 -10.38
C ARG A 397 -7.87 4.93 -10.64
N PRO A 398 -7.40 5.69 -11.66
CA PRO A 398 -8.18 6.77 -12.22
C PRO A 398 -9.48 6.22 -12.83
N LEU A 399 -10.55 7.02 -12.82
CA LEU A 399 -11.86 6.57 -13.34
C LEU A 399 -11.77 6.13 -14.81
N TRP A 400 -10.96 6.80 -15.64
CA TRP A 400 -10.84 6.47 -17.06
C TRP A 400 -10.31 5.06 -17.35
N VAL A 401 -9.67 4.41 -16.38
CA VAL A 401 -9.23 3.02 -16.51
C VAL A 401 -10.43 2.07 -16.64
N GLU A 402 -11.49 2.31 -15.86
CA GLU A 402 -12.73 1.52 -15.91
C GLU A 402 -13.76 2.10 -16.90
N TYR A 403 -13.65 3.39 -17.22
CA TYR A 403 -14.56 4.11 -18.11
C TYR A 403 -13.82 4.77 -19.29
N PRO A 404 -13.13 3.99 -20.15
CA PRO A 404 -12.25 4.53 -21.20
C PRO A 404 -13.01 5.28 -22.31
N ASP A 405 -14.31 5.04 -22.46
CA ASP A 405 -15.16 5.73 -23.44
C ASP A 405 -15.75 7.04 -22.89
N ASP A 406 -15.58 7.33 -21.60
CA ASP A 406 -16.10 8.53 -20.96
C ASP A 406 -15.03 9.60 -20.82
N VAL A 407 -14.96 10.49 -21.81
CA VAL A 407 -13.97 11.57 -21.89
C VAL A 407 -13.97 12.53 -20.70
N ARG A 408 -15.06 12.59 -19.91
CA ARG A 408 -15.12 13.43 -18.70
C ARG A 408 -14.18 12.92 -17.61
N THR A 409 -13.83 11.63 -17.63
CA THR A 409 -13.00 10.98 -16.61
C THR A 409 -11.49 11.16 -16.83
N PHE A 410 -11.07 11.63 -18.00
CA PHE A 410 -9.66 11.59 -18.42
C PHE A 410 -8.75 12.50 -17.60
N SER A 411 -9.28 13.58 -17.03
CA SER A 411 -8.56 14.55 -16.21
C SER A 411 -8.99 14.56 -14.73
N VAL A 412 -9.80 13.59 -14.31
CA VAL A 412 -10.25 13.49 -12.91
C VAL A 412 -9.09 13.01 -12.04
N GLU A 413 -8.78 13.77 -10.99
CA GLU A 413 -7.65 13.51 -10.08
C GLU A 413 -7.95 13.78 -8.60
N ASP A 414 -9.18 14.17 -8.26
CA ASP A 414 -9.69 14.41 -6.91
C ASP A 414 -10.59 13.27 -6.38
N GLU A 415 -11.02 12.38 -7.27
CA GLU A 415 -11.67 11.11 -6.96
C GLU A 415 -11.05 9.95 -7.75
N TYR A 416 -11.16 8.74 -7.21
CA TYR A 416 -10.52 7.55 -7.75
C TYR A 416 -11.28 6.28 -7.38
N LEU A 417 -10.94 5.19 -8.05
CA LEU A 417 -11.43 3.86 -7.72
C LEU A 417 -10.40 3.07 -6.90
N ILE A 418 -10.88 2.25 -5.98
CA ILE A 418 -10.11 1.14 -5.39
C ILE A 418 -10.66 -0.14 -6.00
N GLY A 419 -9.80 -0.84 -6.73
CA GLY A 419 -10.25 -1.87 -7.67
C GLY A 419 -11.21 -1.26 -8.68
N LYS A 420 -12.31 -1.98 -8.95
CA LYS A 420 -13.42 -1.51 -9.79
C LYS A 420 -14.69 -1.21 -8.99
N ASP A 421 -14.67 -1.44 -7.67
CA ASP A 421 -15.90 -1.58 -6.86
C ASP A 421 -16.12 -0.44 -5.87
N LEU A 422 -15.09 0.33 -5.48
CA LEU A 422 -15.22 1.46 -4.57
C LEU A 422 -14.78 2.75 -5.25
N LEU A 423 -15.66 3.75 -5.33
CA LEU A 423 -15.33 5.13 -5.68
C LEU A 423 -15.10 5.93 -4.41
N VAL A 424 -13.98 6.65 -4.37
CA VAL A 424 -13.56 7.44 -3.21
C VAL A 424 -13.32 8.88 -3.67
N HIS A 425 -13.93 9.84 -2.97
CA HIS A 425 -13.67 11.26 -3.15
C HIS A 425 -13.33 11.89 -1.78
N PRO A 426 -12.07 11.85 -1.35
CA PRO A 426 -11.69 12.40 -0.05
C PRO A 426 -11.96 13.92 0.00
N VAL A 427 -12.28 14.43 1.19
CA VAL A 427 -12.41 15.87 1.43
C VAL A 427 -11.01 16.46 1.61
N THR A 428 -10.60 17.31 0.68
CA THR A 428 -9.22 17.82 0.61
C THR A 428 -9.14 19.36 0.62
N ASP A 429 -10.24 20.01 0.99
CA ASP A 429 -10.35 21.45 1.18
C ASP A 429 -10.75 21.80 2.61
N GLU A 430 -10.15 22.87 3.14
CA GLU A 430 -10.44 23.40 4.47
C GLU A 430 -11.87 23.94 4.58
N GLY A 431 -12.56 23.61 5.67
CA GLY A 431 -13.91 24.09 5.97
C GLY A 431 -14.99 23.56 5.03
N SER A 432 -14.71 22.52 4.23
CA SER A 432 -15.65 22.00 3.25
C SER A 432 -16.88 21.37 3.91
N THR A 433 -18.06 21.75 3.40
CA THR A 433 -19.37 21.21 3.80
C THR A 433 -20.01 20.33 2.73
N GLY A 434 -19.34 20.15 1.58
CA GLY A 434 -19.76 19.21 0.55
C GLY A 434 -18.70 19.04 -0.54
N VAL A 435 -18.77 17.91 -1.26
CA VAL A 435 -17.92 17.63 -2.44
C VAL A 435 -18.79 17.39 -3.66
N THR A 436 -18.26 17.62 -4.86
CA THR A 436 -18.96 17.31 -6.10
C THR A 436 -18.41 16.01 -6.66
N VAL A 437 -19.15 14.92 -6.43
CA VAL A 437 -18.76 13.58 -6.87
C VAL A 437 -19.27 13.34 -8.28
N TYR A 438 -18.41 12.87 -9.18
CA TYR A 438 -18.86 12.36 -10.46
C TYR A 438 -19.06 10.85 -10.39
N PHE A 439 -20.30 10.41 -10.57
CA PHE A 439 -20.66 9.00 -10.61
C PHE A 439 -20.61 8.53 -12.07
N PRO A 440 -19.61 7.76 -12.49
CA PRO A 440 -19.49 7.30 -13.87
C PRO A 440 -20.44 6.13 -14.16
N GLY A 441 -20.55 5.77 -15.45
CA GLY A 441 -21.26 4.57 -15.90
C GLY A 441 -22.76 4.79 -16.15
N LYS A 442 -23.15 4.91 -17.42
CA LYS A 442 -24.58 5.04 -17.78
C LYS A 442 -25.35 3.76 -17.48
N GLY A 443 -26.37 3.87 -16.62
CA GLY A 443 -27.17 2.72 -16.17
C GLY A 443 -26.53 1.93 -15.02
N GLU A 444 -25.34 2.35 -14.58
CA GLU A 444 -24.76 1.88 -13.32
C GLU A 444 -25.35 2.63 -12.14
N VAL A 445 -25.16 2.05 -10.96
CA VAL A 445 -25.66 2.59 -9.69
C VAL A 445 -24.55 2.53 -8.68
N TRP A 446 -24.52 3.50 -7.77
CA TRP A 446 -23.52 3.64 -6.74
C TRP A 446 -24.21 3.78 -5.39
N TYR A 447 -23.73 3.09 -4.37
CA TYR A 447 -24.31 3.11 -3.03
C TYR A 447 -23.33 3.72 -2.05
N ASP A 448 -23.74 4.77 -1.35
CA ASP A 448 -22.95 5.31 -0.23
C ASP A 448 -22.72 4.20 0.81
N VAL A 449 -21.46 3.96 1.19
CA VAL A 449 -21.11 2.79 2.02
C VAL A 449 -21.58 2.89 3.48
N HIS A 450 -22.02 4.07 3.91
CA HIS A 450 -22.47 4.32 5.28
C HIS A 450 -24.00 4.37 5.38
N SER A 451 -24.63 5.12 4.48
CA SER A 451 -26.08 5.35 4.47
C SER A 451 -26.84 4.38 3.56
N PHE A 452 -26.14 3.66 2.68
CA PHE A 452 -26.71 2.83 1.62
C PHE A 452 -27.58 3.61 0.62
N GLN A 453 -27.51 4.94 0.63
CA GLN A 453 -28.21 5.77 -0.34
C GLN A 453 -27.73 5.43 -1.76
N LYS A 454 -28.69 5.19 -2.64
CA LYS A 454 -28.46 4.89 -4.06
C LYS A 454 -28.31 6.18 -4.86
N HIS A 455 -27.30 6.22 -5.71
CA HIS A 455 -27.04 7.24 -6.72
C HIS A 455 -26.99 6.58 -8.10
N GLU A 456 -27.62 7.19 -9.11
CA GLU A 456 -27.48 6.71 -10.50
C GLU A 456 -26.14 7.21 -11.07
N GLY A 457 -25.52 6.46 -11.97
CA GLY A 457 -24.32 6.90 -12.69
C GLY A 457 -24.61 7.91 -13.81
N ASP A 458 -23.56 8.29 -14.53
CA ASP A 458 -23.55 9.29 -15.62
C ASP A 458 -23.97 10.71 -15.14
N GLN A 459 -23.62 11.09 -13.91
CA GLN A 459 -23.95 12.40 -13.36
C GLN A 459 -22.96 12.88 -12.29
N SER A 460 -22.86 14.21 -12.14
CA SER A 460 -22.19 14.84 -11.00
C SER A 460 -23.20 15.28 -9.97
N LEU A 461 -22.97 14.94 -8.69
CA LEU A 461 -23.84 15.32 -7.59
C LEU A 461 -23.06 16.02 -6.49
N HIS A 462 -23.67 17.04 -5.90
CA HIS A 462 -23.14 17.64 -4.68
C HIS A 462 -23.53 16.78 -3.47
N VAL A 463 -22.53 16.20 -2.82
CA VAL A 463 -22.69 15.34 -1.63
C VAL A 463 -22.32 16.16 -0.39
N PRO A 464 -23.26 16.41 0.54
CA PRO A 464 -22.96 17.08 1.80
C PRO A 464 -21.96 16.26 2.62
N VAL A 465 -20.98 16.94 3.23
CA VAL A 465 -20.00 16.32 4.12
C VAL A 465 -19.94 17.05 5.45
N SER A 466 -19.72 16.28 6.52
CA SER A 466 -19.31 16.78 7.82
C SER A 466 -17.86 16.33 8.10
N MET A 467 -17.34 16.67 9.27
CA MET A 467 -16.02 16.21 9.70
C MET A 467 -15.90 14.68 9.78
N SER A 468 -17.01 13.96 10.00
CA SER A 468 -17.04 12.50 10.06
C SER A 468 -17.26 11.81 8.71
N SER A 469 -17.64 12.56 7.67
CA SER A 469 -17.89 11.99 6.35
C SER A 469 -16.60 11.61 5.65
N ILE A 470 -16.55 10.39 5.12
CA ILE A 470 -15.58 9.94 4.12
C ILE A 470 -16.39 9.54 2.88
N PRO A 471 -16.45 10.37 1.82
CA PRO A 471 -17.26 10.06 0.64
C PRO A 471 -16.72 8.83 -0.09
N VAL A 472 -17.41 7.70 0.10
CA VAL A 472 -17.06 6.40 -0.46
C VAL A 472 -18.33 5.71 -0.93
N PHE A 473 -18.30 5.18 -2.15
CA PHE A 473 -19.46 4.62 -2.81
C PHE A 473 -19.12 3.26 -3.41
N GLN A 474 -19.92 2.25 -3.07
CA GLN A 474 -19.80 0.92 -3.64
C GLN A 474 -20.59 0.83 -4.95
N ARG A 475 -19.94 0.36 -6.01
CA ARG A 475 -20.55 0.12 -7.32
C ARG A 475 -21.58 -1.00 -7.22
N GLY A 476 -22.76 -0.78 -7.76
CA GLY A 476 -23.77 -1.83 -7.95
C GLY A 476 -23.25 -2.88 -8.94
N GLY A 477 -23.44 -4.15 -8.62
CA GLY A 477 -22.80 -5.26 -9.31
C GLY A 477 -21.60 -5.85 -8.56
N SER A 478 -21.26 -5.34 -7.37
CA SER A 478 -20.08 -5.78 -6.61
C SER A 478 -20.42 -6.50 -5.31
N ILE A 479 -19.54 -7.42 -4.91
CA ILE A 479 -19.54 -8.07 -3.60
C ILE A 479 -18.20 -7.79 -2.91
N ILE A 480 -18.23 -7.06 -1.82
CA ILE A 480 -17.04 -6.69 -1.03
C ILE A 480 -17.01 -7.50 0.26
N CYS A 481 -15.91 -8.22 0.48
CA CYS A 481 -15.65 -8.97 1.70
C CYS A 481 -15.00 -8.07 2.76
N ARG A 482 -15.56 -8.06 3.97
CA ARG A 482 -15.04 -7.28 5.11
C ARG A 482 -14.89 -8.12 6.36
N LYS A 483 -14.03 -7.68 7.28
CA LYS A 483 -13.97 -8.18 8.66
C LYS A 483 -14.44 -7.09 9.61
N ASP A 484 -15.73 -7.10 9.93
CA ASP A 484 -16.36 -6.04 10.74
C ASP A 484 -15.94 -6.08 12.22
N ARG A 485 -15.33 -7.19 12.67
CA ARG A 485 -14.72 -7.32 14.00
C ARG A 485 -13.31 -6.73 14.00
N VAL A 486 -13.23 -5.40 13.98
CA VAL A 486 -11.93 -4.72 14.03
C VAL A 486 -11.25 -4.97 15.38
N ARG A 487 -9.97 -5.38 15.33
CA ARG A 487 -9.11 -5.62 16.49
C ARG A 487 -7.84 -4.78 16.40
N ARG A 488 -6.98 -4.86 17.41
CA ARG A 488 -5.79 -4.01 17.60
C ARG A 488 -4.74 -4.05 16.47
N SER A 489 -4.69 -5.13 15.69
CA SER A 489 -3.79 -5.32 14.53
C SER A 489 -4.41 -6.32 13.54
N SER A 490 -3.91 -6.37 12.30
CA SER A 490 -4.44 -7.26 11.27
C SER A 490 -4.22 -8.72 11.64
N SER A 491 -3.10 -9.02 12.30
CA SER A 491 -2.79 -10.38 12.77
C SER A 491 -3.79 -10.88 13.80
N CYS A 492 -4.39 -10.00 14.62
CA CYS A 492 -5.48 -10.41 15.50
C CYS A 492 -6.77 -10.77 14.72
N MET A 493 -6.93 -10.26 13.49
CA MET A 493 -8.13 -10.45 12.67
C MET A 493 -8.03 -11.65 11.72
N GLU A 494 -6.87 -12.29 11.55
CA GLU A 494 -6.61 -13.37 10.58
C GLU A 494 -7.69 -14.47 10.58
N ASN A 495 -8.19 -14.84 11.76
CA ASN A 495 -9.18 -15.91 11.94
C ASN A 495 -10.62 -15.41 12.21
N ASP A 496 -10.85 -14.10 12.15
CA ASP A 496 -12.20 -13.56 12.32
C ASP A 496 -13.12 -13.89 11.13
N PRO A 497 -14.44 -13.95 11.36
CA PRO A 497 -15.41 -14.14 10.30
C PRO A 497 -15.50 -12.95 9.34
N TYR A 498 -16.02 -13.24 8.15
CA TYR A 498 -16.30 -12.28 7.11
C TYR A 498 -17.77 -11.83 7.11
N THR A 499 -17.96 -10.57 6.76
CA THR A 499 -19.23 -10.01 6.30
C THR A 499 -19.15 -9.75 4.80
N LEU A 500 -20.17 -10.17 4.05
CA LEU A 500 -20.29 -9.89 2.62
C LEU A 500 -21.24 -8.71 2.39
N TYR A 501 -20.75 -7.66 1.73
CA TYR A 501 -21.55 -6.51 1.30
C TYR A 501 -21.85 -6.65 -0.20
N VAL A 502 -23.07 -7.07 -0.52
CA VAL A 502 -23.56 -7.36 -1.86
C VAL A 502 -24.35 -6.14 -2.36
N ALA A 503 -23.72 -5.28 -3.16
CA ALA A 503 -24.39 -4.14 -3.78
C ALA A 503 -24.99 -4.55 -5.13
N LEU A 504 -26.31 -4.58 -5.24
CA LEU A 504 -26.96 -5.05 -6.46
C LEU A 504 -26.88 -4.02 -7.59
N SER A 505 -26.58 -4.50 -8.80
CA SER A 505 -26.68 -3.74 -10.04
C SER A 505 -28.13 -3.36 -10.35
N SER A 506 -28.34 -2.50 -11.35
CA SER A 506 -29.68 -2.23 -11.90
C SER A 506 -30.40 -3.49 -12.39
N GLN A 507 -29.67 -4.56 -12.71
CA GLN A 507 -30.19 -5.85 -13.15
C GLN A 507 -30.37 -6.84 -11.98
N GLY A 508 -30.08 -6.44 -10.74
CA GLY A 508 -30.21 -7.28 -9.56
C GLY A 508 -29.11 -8.35 -9.44
N SER A 509 -27.96 -8.15 -10.08
CA SER A 509 -26.80 -9.03 -10.02
C SER A 509 -25.64 -8.41 -9.24
N ALA A 510 -24.73 -9.25 -8.74
CA ALA A 510 -23.46 -8.81 -8.20
C ALA A 510 -22.39 -9.92 -8.26
N GLU A 511 -21.13 -9.55 -8.34
CA GLU A 511 -20.00 -10.48 -8.31
C GLU A 511 -18.86 -9.94 -7.43
N GLY A 512 -18.04 -10.84 -6.92
CA GLY A 512 -16.83 -10.49 -6.21
C GLY A 512 -15.98 -11.71 -5.89
N GLU A 513 -14.90 -11.47 -5.17
CA GLU A 513 -13.95 -12.52 -4.83
C GLU A 513 -13.55 -12.45 -3.35
N LEU A 514 -13.09 -13.58 -2.83
CA LEU A 514 -12.47 -13.69 -1.52
C LEU A 514 -11.16 -14.47 -1.66
N TYR A 515 -10.07 -13.88 -1.21
CA TYR A 515 -8.76 -14.51 -1.19
C TYR A 515 -8.24 -14.62 0.25
N ILE A 516 -7.74 -15.81 0.64
CA ILE A 516 -7.23 -16.10 1.98
C ILE A 516 -6.00 -17.01 1.84
N ASP A 517 -4.87 -16.65 2.43
CA ASP A 517 -3.70 -17.51 2.62
C ASP A 517 -3.24 -17.38 4.09
N ASP A 518 -1.99 -17.72 4.40
CA ASP A 518 -1.41 -17.48 5.73
C ASP A 518 -1.04 -16.00 5.98
N PHE A 519 -1.25 -15.12 5.00
CA PHE A 519 -1.07 -13.68 5.07
C PHE A 519 0.36 -13.14 5.16
N HIS A 520 1.38 -14.00 5.14
CA HIS A 520 2.76 -13.56 5.33
C HIS A 520 3.81 -14.32 4.50
N SER A 521 3.60 -15.58 4.15
CA SER A 521 4.64 -16.43 3.56
C SER A 521 4.52 -16.59 2.04
N PHE A 522 5.50 -17.22 1.40
CA PHE A 522 5.42 -17.65 -0.01
C PHE A 522 4.67 -18.97 -0.23
N ASN A 523 3.99 -19.53 0.77
CA ASN A 523 3.29 -20.82 0.65
C ASN A 523 2.16 -20.79 -0.40
N TYR A 524 1.55 -19.61 -0.63
CA TYR A 524 0.55 -19.44 -1.69
C TYR A 524 1.10 -19.79 -3.09
N GLU A 525 2.37 -19.44 -3.36
CA GLU A 525 3.03 -19.67 -4.65
C GLU A 525 3.72 -21.04 -4.68
N ARG A 526 4.44 -21.40 -3.61
CA ARG A 526 5.30 -22.60 -3.57
C ARG A 526 4.56 -23.90 -3.34
N SER A 527 3.46 -23.84 -2.60
CA SER A 527 2.71 -25.00 -2.15
C SER A 527 1.21 -24.87 -2.39
N LYS A 528 0.78 -23.85 -3.11
CA LYS A 528 -0.64 -23.56 -3.41
C LYS A 528 -1.51 -23.55 -2.16
N GLN A 529 -0.99 -22.97 -1.08
CA GLN A 529 -1.71 -22.88 0.20
C GLN A 529 -2.48 -21.57 0.27
N PHE A 530 -3.68 -21.57 -0.32
CA PHE A 530 -4.62 -20.46 -0.23
C PHE A 530 -6.06 -20.95 -0.50
N VAL A 531 -7.02 -20.04 -0.36
CA VAL A 531 -8.43 -20.18 -0.73
C VAL A 531 -8.75 -19.02 -1.66
N HIS A 532 -9.33 -19.31 -2.83
CA HIS A 532 -9.79 -18.29 -3.77
C HIS A 532 -11.23 -18.58 -4.19
N ARG A 533 -12.15 -17.73 -3.76
CA ARG A 533 -13.60 -17.92 -3.95
C ARG A 533 -14.13 -16.93 -4.95
N ARG A 534 -14.99 -17.39 -5.86
CA ARG A 534 -15.93 -16.53 -6.58
C ARG A 534 -17.22 -16.42 -5.78
N LEU A 535 -17.67 -15.20 -5.59
CA LEU A 535 -18.97 -14.86 -5.02
C LEU A 535 -19.85 -14.31 -6.15
N SER A 536 -21.08 -14.82 -6.28
CA SER A 536 -22.00 -14.41 -7.33
C SER A 536 -23.42 -14.32 -6.81
N PHE A 537 -24.09 -13.21 -7.06
CA PHE A 537 -25.51 -13.01 -6.84
C PHE A 537 -26.22 -12.88 -8.18
N VAL A 538 -27.06 -13.83 -8.53
CA VAL A 538 -27.87 -13.83 -9.77
C VAL A 538 -29.20 -14.53 -9.47
N ASP A 539 -30.30 -14.06 -10.05
CA ASP A 539 -31.64 -14.66 -9.92
C ASP A 539 -32.05 -14.93 -8.46
N SER A 540 -31.81 -13.96 -7.58
CA SER A 540 -32.10 -14.05 -6.14
C SER A 540 -31.33 -15.16 -5.40
N ARG A 541 -30.19 -15.59 -5.94
CA ARG A 541 -29.31 -16.60 -5.36
C ARG A 541 -27.89 -16.06 -5.23
N LEU A 542 -27.38 -16.04 -4.00
CA LEU A 542 -25.96 -15.83 -3.70
C LEU A 542 -25.24 -17.19 -3.68
N SER A 543 -24.07 -17.31 -4.27
CA SER A 543 -23.25 -18.53 -4.20
C SER A 543 -21.77 -18.24 -4.01
N SER A 544 -21.08 -19.14 -3.31
CA SER A 544 -19.63 -19.25 -3.23
C SER A 544 -19.19 -20.49 -3.99
N SER A 545 -18.24 -20.35 -4.92
CA SER A 545 -17.63 -21.45 -5.66
C SER A 545 -16.11 -21.33 -5.68
N ASP A 546 -15.41 -22.45 -5.64
CA ASP A 546 -13.95 -22.48 -5.69
C ASP A 546 -13.40 -22.07 -7.06
N LEU A 547 -12.46 -21.12 -7.08
CA LEU A 547 -11.70 -20.76 -8.27
C LEU A 547 -10.38 -21.53 -8.38
N SER A 548 -9.94 -22.21 -7.32
CA SER A 548 -8.66 -22.91 -7.25
C SER A 548 -8.80 -24.23 -6.48
N PRO A 549 -9.55 -25.21 -7.01
CA PRO A 549 -9.81 -26.48 -6.32
C PRO A 549 -8.57 -27.36 -6.12
N ASP A 550 -7.44 -27.02 -6.75
CA ASP A 550 -6.14 -27.65 -6.57
C ASP A 550 -5.28 -27.00 -5.47
N SER A 551 -5.79 -25.98 -4.79
CA SER A 551 -5.16 -25.35 -3.62
C SER A 551 -5.47 -26.12 -2.32
N GLU A 552 -4.51 -26.14 -1.39
CA GLU A 552 -4.63 -26.86 -0.12
C GLU A 552 -4.45 -25.88 1.06
N PHE A 553 -5.55 -25.31 1.55
CA PHE A 553 -5.53 -24.44 2.72
C PHE A 553 -6.77 -24.61 3.57
N SER A 554 -6.58 -24.58 4.89
CA SER A 554 -7.68 -24.64 5.85
C SER A 554 -7.76 -23.32 6.62
N THR A 555 -8.95 -22.74 6.69
CA THR A 555 -9.20 -21.54 7.48
C THR A 555 -10.31 -21.80 8.49
N SER A 556 -10.17 -21.19 9.67
CA SER A 556 -11.23 -21.14 10.68
C SER A 556 -12.24 -20.02 10.43
N SER A 557 -11.96 -19.15 9.46
CA SER A 557 -12.85 -18.04 9.09
C SER A 557 -14.14 -18.56 8.45
N TRP A 558 -15.24 -17.87 8.73
CA TRP A 558 -16.59 -18.25 8.29
C TRP A 558 -17.41 -17.00 7.92
N ILE A 559 -18.54 -17.17 7.26
CA ILE A 559 -19.43 -16.06 6.87
C ILE A 559 -20.43 -15.79 7.98
N GLU A 560 -20.28 -14.67 8.70
CA GLU A 560 -21.16 -14.32 9.82
C GLU A 560 -22.37 -13.48 9.46
N LYS A 561 -22.26 -12.70 8.39
CA LYS A 561 -23.28 -11.72 8.03
C LYS A 561 -23.22 -11.46 6.53
N ILE A 562 -24.38 -11.25 5.92
CA ILE A 562 -24.50 -10.83 4.53
C ILE A 562 -25.44 -9.63 4.51
N VAL A 563 -24.99 -8.55 3.89
CA VAL A 563 -25.75 -7.31 3.70
C VAL A 563 -25.99 -7.14 2.22
N ILE A 564 -27.25 -7.24 1.78
CA ILE A 564 -27.65 -7.10 0.38
C ILE A 564 -28.31 -5.73 0.20
N ILE A 565 -27.66 -4.86 -0.56
CA ILE A 565 -28.04 -3.46 -0.77
C ILE A 565 -28.78 -3.35 -2.11
N GLY A 566 -29.92 -2.64 -2.13
CA GLY A 566 -30.81 -2.60 -3.29
C GLY A 566 -31.67 -3.86 -3.44
N GLY A 567 -31.76 -4.68 -2.39
CA GLY A 567 -32.54 -5.90 -2.34
C GLY A 567 -34.05 -5.66 -2.20
N ARG A 568 -34.82 -6.75 -2.22
CA ARG A 568 -36.26 -6.74 -1.94
C ARG A 568 -36.54 -7.64 -0.74
N LEU A 569 -37.64 -7.39 -0.04
CA LEU A 569 -38.10 -8.24 1.06
C LEU A 569 -38.36 -9.67 0.55
N PRO A 570 -37.62 -10.69 0.98
CA PRO A 570 -37.95 -12.06 0.67
C PRO A 570 -39.01 -12.61 1.63
N SER A 571 -39.77 -13.60 1.17
CA SER A 571 -40.63 -14.44 2.01
C SER A 571 -39.83 -15.44 2.85
N SER A 572 -38.69 -15.90 2.32
CA SER A 572 -37.78 -16.81 3.03
C SER A 572 -36.35 -16.70 2.51
N VAL A 573 -35.39 -17.04 3.37
CA VAL A 573 -33.97 -17.15 3.02
C VAL A 573 -33.51 -18.56 3.39
N THR A 574 -32.97 -19.29 2.42
CA THR A 574 -32.54 -20.68 2.61
C THR A 574 -31.09 -20.85 2.21
N LEU A 575 -30.26 -21.33 3.12
CA LEU A 575 -28.90 -21.80 2.86
C LEU A 575 -28.93 -23.24 2.33
N THR A 576 -28.12 -23.51 1.31
CA THR A 576 -27.79 -24.85 0.82
C THR A 576 -26.28 -25.03 0.93
N ASN A 577 -25.83 -26.01 1.71
CA ASN A 577 -24.41 -26.35 1.86
C ASN A 577 -23.91 -27.21 0.67
N ALA A 578 -22.59 -27.40 0.59
CA ALA A 578 -21.96 -28.25 -0.43
C ALA A 578 -22.50 -29.70 -0.47
N ASP A 579 -22.92 -30.25 0.67
CA ASP A 579 -23.50 -31.59 0.79
C ASP A 579 -24.99 -31.65 0.39
N GLY A 580 -25.56 -30.52 -0.03
CA GLY A 580 -26.96 -30.39 -0.41
C GLY A 580 -27.93 -30.21 0.76
N THR A 581 -27.44 -30.16 2.02
CA THR A 581 -28.30 -29.88 3.17
C THR A 581 -28.83 -28.45 3.13
N GLU A 582 -30.12 -28.29 3.40
CA GLU A 582 -30.79 -27.00 3.43
C GLU A 582 -31.12 -26.57 4.86
N ALA A 583 -30.94 -25.28 5.15
CA ALA A 583 -31.29 -24.68 6.43
C ALA A 583 -31.93 -23.29 6.23
N PRO A 584 -33.04 -22.98 6.91
CA PRO A 584 -33.58 -21.62 6.89
C PRO A 584 -32.67 -20.66 7.65
N LEU A 585 -32.51 -19.45 7.13
CA LEU A 585 -31.75 -18.37 7.77
C LEU A 585 -32.68 -17.26 8.25
N GLN A 586 -32.29 -16.63 9.36
CA GLN A 586 -32.94 -15.43 9.85
C GLN A 586 -32.45 -14.20 9.08
N PHE A 587 -33.36 -13.27 8.82
CA PHE A 587 -33.04 -12.03 8.12
C PHE A 587 -33.86 -10.85 8.66
N GLU A 588 -33.34 -9.66 8.43
CA GLU A 588 -34.00 -8.38 8.69
C GLU A 588 -34.00 -7.56 7.39
N PHE A 589 -35.08 -6.84 7.11
CA PHE A 589 -35.17 -5.99 5.93
C PHE A 589 -35.53 -4.57 6.34
N ASP A 590 -34.67 -3.61 5.97
CA ASP A 590 -34.96 -2.20 6.06
C ASP A 590 -35.61 -1.73 4.76
N SER A 591 -36.92 -1.51 4.80
CA SER A 591 -37.69 -1.04 3.65
C SER A 591 -37.40 0.40 3.23
N SER A 592 -36.83 1.22 4.13
CA SER A 592 -36.48 2.61 3.81
C SER A 592 -35.20 2.71 2.98
N LEU A 593 -34.26 1.77 3.21
CA LEU A 593 -32.97 1.71 2.52
C LEU A 593 -32.90 0.59 1.46
N ASN A 594 -33.91 -0.29 1.40
CA ASN A 594 -33.90 -1.52 0.59
C ASN A 594 -32.67 -2.40 0.90
N VAL A 595 -32.40 -2.60 2.20
CA VAL A 595 -31.26 -3.38 2.68
C VAL A 595 -31.74 -4.64 3.39
N LEU A 596 -31.29 -5.79 2.92
CA LEU A 596 -31.54 -7.09 3.54
C LEU A 596 -30.29 -7.54 4.30
N THR A 597 -30.43 -7.82 5.60
CA THR A 597 -29.35 -8.38 6.42
C THR A 597 -29.68 -9.82 6.77
N VAL A 598 -28.88 -10.76 6.26
CA VAL A 598 -28.94 -12.18 6.63
C VAL A 598 -27.97 -12.43 7.78
N ARG A 599 -28.48 -12.92 8.91
CA ARG A 599 -27.69 -13.10 10.13
C ARG A 599 -27.22 -14.54 10.27
N LYS A 600 -25.94 -14.71 10.60
CA LYS A 600 -25.30 -15.98 10.96
C LYS A 600 -25.49 -17.11 9.93
N PRO A 601 -25.11 -16.93 8.65
CA PRO A 601 -25.03 -18.06 7.70
C PRO A 601 -24.22 -19.24 8.26
N GLY A 602 -23.11 -18.98 8.95
CA GLY A 602 -22.40 -20.02 9.70
C GLY A 602 -21.52 -20.94 8.85
N VAL A 603 -21.39 -20.66 7.55
CA VAL A 603 -20.62 -21.47 6.60
C VAL A 603 -19.15 -21.12 6.61
N ASN A 604 -18.28 -22.12 6.46
CA ASN A 604 -16.84 -21.88 6.35
C ASN A 604 -16.53 -21.07 5.08
N ALA A 605 -15.60 -20.12 5.17
CA ALA A 605 -15.26 -19.23 4.06
C ALA A 605 -14.62 -19.95 2.87
N ALA A 606 -14.04 -21.14 3.08
CA ALA A 606 -13.44 -21.97 2.05
C ALA A 606 -14.44 -22.92 1.36
N SER A 607 -15.68 -23.04 1.85
CA SER A 607 -16.64 -24.02 1.32
C SER A 607 -17.49 -23.46 0.18
N ASP A 608 -17.92 -24.38 -0.68
CA ASP A 608 -19.05 -24.16 -1.59
C ASP A 608 -20.35 -24.04 -0.77
N TRP A 609 -21.17 -23.05 -1.10
CA TRP A 609 -22.49 -22.87 -0.52
C TRP A 609 -23.33 -21.95 -1.41
N SER A 610 -24.64 -21.97 -1.21
CA SER A 610 -25.53 -20.97 -1.82
C SER A 610 -26.68 -20.58 -0.91
N ILE A 611 -27.15 -19.34 -1.04
CA ILE A 611 -28.28 -18.79 -0.29
C ILE A 611 -29.31 -18.30 -1.30
N SER A 612 -30.51 -18.86 -1.24
CA SER A 612 -31.64 -18.49 -2.10
C SER A 612 -32.62 -17.60 -1.34
N LEU A 613 -33.02 -16.50 -1.98
CA LEU A 613 -34.08 -15.60 -1.52
C LEU A 613 -35.35 -15.94 -2.32
N ARG A 614 -36.46 -16.26 -1.65
CA ARG A 614 -37.74 -16.58 -2.30
C ARG A 614 -38.81 -15.55 -2.02
#